data_AF-A0A352CKZ8-F1
#
_entry.id   AF-A0A352CKZ8-F1
#
_cell.length_a   1.000
_cell.length_b   1.000
_cell.length_c   1.000
_cell.angle_alpha   90.00
_cell.angle_beta   90.00
_cell.angle_gamma   90.00
#
_symmetry.space_group_name_H-M   'P 1'
#
loop_
_entity.id
_entity.type
_entity.pdbx_description
1 polymer ?
#
loop_
_entity_poly.entity_id
_entity_poly.type
_entity_poly.pdbx_seq_one_letter_code
_entity_poly.pdbx_strand_id
1 'polypeptide(L)'
;MDFKQIQELIKMVNKSNIGEVTIEQKDFKVTVKQKEDPVQHVVATTAAPVMAAAPAAAAPSAAAPEKPKAAPAASDNLITVKSPMIGTFYRKSSPDKP
;
A
#
# COMPACT_ATOMS: atom_id res chain seq x y z
N MET A 1 -22.16 26.41 18.75
CA MET A 1 -21.31 25.43 19.46
C MET A 1 -20.50 26.18 20.49
N ASP A 2 -20.44 25.70 21.74
CA ASP A 2 -19.65 26.34 22.80
C ASP A 2 -18.22 25.77 22.87
N PHE A 3 -17.24 26.61 23.20
CA PHE A 3 -15.82 26.22 23.33
C PHE A 3 -15.60 25.03 24.29
N LYS A 4 -16.45 24.94 25.33
CA LYS A 4 -16.43 23.87 26.33
C LYS A 4 -16.74 22.50 25.72
N GLN A 5 -17.71 22.44 24.81
CA GLN A 5 -18.10 21.19 24.12
C GLN A 5 -17.00 20.72 23.16
N ILE A 6 -16.31 21.64 22.51
CA ILE A 6 -15.18 21.32 21.61
C ILE A 6 -14.02 20.70 22.41
N GLN A 7 -13.70 21.24 23.59
CA GLN A 7 -12.67 20.65 24.47
C GLN A 7 -13.04 19.24 24.95
N GLU A 8 -14.31 19.03 25.30
CA GLU A 8 -14.79 17.73 25.76
C GLU A 8 -14.75 16.68 24.63
N LEU A 9 -15.11 17.10 23.42
CA LEU A 9 -14.98 16.27 22.22
C LEU A 9 -13.51 15.90 21.94
N ILE A 10 -12.59 16.87 21.97
CA ILE A 10 -11.14 16.61 21.75
C ILE A 10 -10.60 15.64 22.81
N LYS A 11 -11.02 15.76 24.08
CA LYS A 11 -10.64 14.82 25.13
C LYS A 11 -11.20 13.42 24.89
N MET A 12 -12.45 13.32 24.43
CA MET A 12 -13.07 12.04 24.08
C MET A 12 -12.37 11.38 22.90
N VAL A 13 -12.07 12.14 21.84
CA VAL A 13 -11.34 11.67 20.65
C VAL A 13 -9.96 11.12 21.00
N ASN A 14 -9.21 11.83 21.85
CA ASN A 14 -7.90 11.36 22.34
C ASN A 14 -7.99 10.08 23.18
N LYS A 15 -9.06 9.92 23.99
CA LYS A 15 -9.26 8.72 24.82
C LYS A 15 -9.72 7.51 24.01
N SER A 16 -10.44 7.74 22.91
CA SER A 16 -10.99 6.70 22.05
C SER A 16 -10.07 6.28 20.90
N ASN A 17 -8.86 6.84 20.79
CA ASN A 17 -7.89 6.56 19.71
C ASN A 17 -8.54 6.67 18.31
N ILE A 18 -9.33 7.72 18.09
CA ILE A 18 -10.02 7.96 16.83
C ILE A 18 -9.11 8.86 15.96
N GLY A 19 -8.67 8.33 14.82
CA GLY A 19 -7.73 9.03 13.91
C GLY A 19 -8.29 10.31 13.27
N GLU A 20 -9.59 10.37 12.99
CA GLU A 20 -10.22 11.54 12.36
C GLU A 20 -11.70 11.68 12.76
N VAL A 21 -12.13 12.89 13.13
CA VAL A 21 -13.53 13.26 13.39
C VAL A 21 -13.88 14.52 12.63
N THR A 22 -14.91 14.46 11.78
CA THR A 22 -15.47 15.64 11.09
C THR A 22 -16.91 15.85 11.54
N ILE A 23 -17.22 17.05 12.05
CA ILE A 23 -18.57 17.46 12.41
C ILE A 23 -18.97 18.61 11.49
N GLU A 24 -20.08 18.42 10.78
CA GLU A 24 -20.65 19.40 9.86
C GLU A 24 -22.04 19.80 10.36
N GLN A 25 -22.21 21.08 10.68
CA GLN A 25 -23.49 21.71 10.95
C GLN A 25 -23.72 22.85 9.96
N LYS A 26 -24.98 23.27 9.79
CA LYS A 26 -25.41 24.25 8.76
C LYS A 26 -24.50 25.47 8.63
N ASP A 27 -23.90 25.92 9.72
CA ASP A 27 -23.09 27.14 9.76
C ASP A 27 -21.59 26.91 10.04
N PHE A 28 -21.15 25.68 10.35
CA PHE A 28 -19.74 25.41 10.65
C PHE A 28 -19.30 23.95 10.43
N LYS A 29 -18.03 23.78 10.05
CA LYS A 29 -17.35 22.49 9.87
C LYS A 29 -16.13 22.43 10.79
N VAL A 30 -16.04 21.40 11.63
CA VAL A 30 -14.89 21.16 12.53
C VAL A 30 -14.29 19.80 12.21
N THR A 31 -13.00 19.77 11.89
CA THR A 31 -12.24 18.54 11.63
C THR A 31 -11.13 18.41 12.66
N VAL A 32 -11.12 17.29 13.39
CA VAL A 32 -10.11 16.93 14.39
C VAL A 32 -9.38 15.71 13.88
N LYS A 33 -8.08 15.83 13.62
CA LYS A 33 -7.20 14.73 13.20
C LYS A 33 -6.21 14.41 14.29
N GLN A 34 -6.14 13.14 14.70
CA GLN A 34 -5.08 12.65 15.56
C GLN A 34 -3.83 12.48 14.69
N LYS A 35 -2.72 13.13 15.06
CA LYS A 35 -1.43 12.89 14.41
C LYS A 35 -0.95 11.50 14.85
N GLU A 36 -1.19 10.51 14.02
CA GLU A 36 -0.41 9.28 14.05
C GLU A 36 0.86 9.55 13.22
N ASP A 37 1.99 9.76 13.90
CA ASP A 37 3.29 9.65 13.24
C ASP A 37 3.36 8.25 12.63
N PRO A 38 3.54 8.11 11.30
CA PRO A 38 3.62 6.80 10.69
C PRO A 38 4.87 6.14 11.26
N VAL A 39 4.67 5.19 12.17
CA VAL A 39 5.74 4.30 12.63
C VAL A 39 6.21 3.56 11.39
N GLN A 40 7.31 4.04 10.84
CA GLN A 40 8.00 3.45 9.71
C GLN A 40 8.53 2.11 10.21
N HIS A 41 7.72 1.07 10.10
CA HIS A 41 8.15 -0.30 10.31
C HIS A 41 9.14 -0.63 9.19
N VAL A 42 10.43 -0.37 9.45
CA VAL A 42 11.52 -0.87 8.64
C VAL A 42 11.56 -2.38 8.85
N VAL A 43 10.86 -3.12 7.99
CA VAL A 43 10.96 -4.57 7.94
C VAL A 43 12.35 -4.89 7.40
N ALA A 44 13.26 -5.27 8.30
CA ALA A 44 14.55 -5.82 7.91
C ALA A 44 14.32 -7.16 7.20
N THR A 45 14.40 -7.17 5.87
CA THR A 45 14.32 -8.40 5.08
C THR A 45 15.59 -9.21 5.31
N THR A 46 15.49 -10.33 6.02
CA THR A 46 16.59 -11.30 6.11
C THR A 46 16.79 -11.92 4.72
N ALA A 47 18.00 -11.81 4.17
CA ALA A 47 18.34 -12.40 2.88
C ALA A 47 18.48 -13.92 3.03
N ALA A 48 17.64 -14.68 2.33
CA ALA A 48 17.78 -16.13 2.24
C ALA A 48 18.96 -16.50 1.32
N PRO A 49 19.73 -17.57 1.63
CA PRO A 49 20.86 -17.98 0.81
C PRO A 49 20.38 -18.46 -0.56
N VAL A 50 20.93 -17.86 -1.61
CA VAL A 50 20.64 -18.21 -3.01
C VAL A 50 21.42 -19.48 -3.34
N MET A 51 20.72 -20.59 -3.57
CA MET A 51 21.33 -21.79 -4.15
C MET A 51 21.75 -21.49 -5.60
N ALA A 52 23.02 -21.75 -5.91
CA ALA A 52 23.54 -21.69 -7.27
C ALA A 52 22.90 -22.79 -8.13
N ALA A 53 22.18 -22.39 -9.17
CA ALA A 53 21.66 -23.32 -10.18
C ALA A 53 22.78 -23.75 -11.14
N ALA A 54 22.94 -25.06 -11.32
CA ALA A 54 23.81 -25.63 -12.33
C ALA A 54 23.27 -25.35 -13.75
N PRO A 55 24.13 -25.20 -14.78
CA PRO A 55 23.68 -24.94 -16.14
C PRO A 55 22.90 -26.14 -16.70
N ALA A 56 21.63 -25.92 -17.03
CA ALA A 56 20.83 -26.89 -17.77
C ALA A 56 21.19 -26.84 -19.27
N ALA A 57 21.42 -28.01 -19.85
CA ALA A 57 21.61 -28.18 -21.29
C ALA A 57 20.35 -27.78 -22.06
N ALA A 58 20.53 -27.06 -23.17
CA ALA A 58 19.46 -26.57 -24.02
C ALA A 58 18.75 -27.74 -24.73
N ALA A 59 17.49 -27.98 -24.37
CA ALA A 59 16.55 -28.77 -25.15
C ALA A 59 15.82 -27.88 -26.17
N PRO A 60 15.43 -28.41 -27.35
CA PRO A 60 14.73 -27.63 -28.37
C PRO A 60 13.40 -27.10 -27.85
N SER A 61 13.15 -25.81 -28.10
CA SER A 61 11.95 -25.10 -27.69
C SER A 61 10.72 -25.68 -28.38
N ALA A 62 9.91 -26.42 -27.62
CA ALA A 62 8.52 -26.68 -27.98
C ALA A 62 7.71 -25.41 -27.68
N ALA A 63 6.87 -25.01 -28.63
CA ALA A 63 5.96 -23.88 -28.49
C ALA A 63 5.09 -24.07 -27.24
N ALA A 64 5.24 -23.16 -26.27
CA ALA A 64 4.42 -23.15 -25.07
C ALA A 64 2.97 -22.81 -25.45
N PRO A 65 1.97 -23.55 -24.96
CA PRO A 65 0.58 -23.18 -25.16
C PRO A 65 0.30 -21.81 -24.55
N GLU A 66 -0.35 -20.94 -25.33
CA GLU A 66 -0.73 -19.60 -24.89
C GLU A 66 -1.56 -19.70 -23.60
N LYS A 67 -1.04 -19.08 -22.54
CA LYS A 67 -1.75 -19.00 -21.26
C LYS A 67 -3.00 -18.15 -21.46
N PRO A 68 -4.20 -18.60 -21.05
CA PRO A 68 -5.41 -17.80 -21.11
C PRO A 68 -5.18 -16.46 -20.40
N LYS A 69 -5.40 -15.36 -21.12
CA LYS A 69 -5.41 -14.03 -20.54
C LYS A 69 -6.53 -13.99 -19.51
N ALA A 70 -6.17 -13.88 -18.23
CA ALA A 70 -7.14 -13.75 -17.15
C ALA A 70 -8.08 -12.57 -17.48
N ALA A 71 -9.37 -12.86 -17.61
CA ALA A 71 -10.38 -11.83 -17.75
C ALA A 71 -10.33 -10.93 -16.50
N PRO A 72 -10.45 -9.60 -16.64
CA PRO A 72 -10.50 -8.72 -15.48
C PRO A 72 -11.68 -9.16 -14.60
N ALA A 73 -11.40 -9.51 -13.35
CA ALA A 73 -12.44 -9.80 -12.38
C ALA A 73 -13.34 -8.56 -12.25
N ALA A 74 -14.67 -8.76 -12.33
CA ALA A 74 -15.64 -7.69 -12.19
C ALA A 74 -15.42 -6.95 -10.88
N SER A 75 -14.98 -5.70 -10.97
CA SER A 75 -14.58 -4.85 -9.85
C SER A 75 -15.77 -4.07 -9.31
N ASP A 76 -16.95 -4.69 -9.23
CA ASP A 76 -18.17 -3.93 -8.99
C ASP A 76 -18.31 -3.46 -7.53
N ASN A 77 -17.53 -4.03 -6.60
CA ASN A 77 -17.59 -3.70 -5.17
C ASN A 77 -16.23 -3.71 -4.43
N LEU A 78 -15.10 -3.61 -5.14
CA LEU A 78 -13.75 -3.67 -4.52
C LEU A 78 -13.01 -2.33 -4.64
N ILE A 79 -12.41 -1.88 -3.54
CA ILE A 79 -11.55 -0.69 -3.52
C ILE A 79 -10.12 -1.12 -3.88
N THR A 80 -9.63 -0.66 -5.03
CA THR A 80 -8.24 -0.92 -5.45
C THR A 80 -7.30 0.04 -4.72
N VAL A 81 -6.57 -0.47 -3.72
CA VAL A 81 -5.50 0.28 -3.05
C VAL A 81 -4.19 0.05 -3.81
N LYS A 82 -3.75 1.04 -4.58
CA LYS A 82 -2.45 1.00 -5.28
C LYS A 82 -1.33 1.29 -4.28
N SER A 83 -0.58 0.28 -3.90
CA SER A 83 0.65 0.49 -3.14
C SER A 83 1.75 0.99 -4.09
N PRO A 84 2.39 2.14 -3.80
CA PRO A 84 3.50 2.62 -4.62
C PRO A 84 4.66 1.62 -4.51
N MET A 85 5.07 1.03 -5.64
CA MET A 85 6.34 0.31 -5.69
C MET A 85 7.48 1.31 -5.52
N ILE A 86 8.09 1.36 -4.34
CA ILE A 86 9.37 2.05 -4.14
C ILE A 86 10.47 1.10 -4.64
N GLY A 87 10.98 1.39 -5.83
CA GLY A 87 12.05 0.62 -6.48
C GLY A 87 12.06 0.85 -8.00
N THR A 88 13.25 0.87 -8.60
CA THR A 88 13.42 0.95 -10.06
C THR A 88 13.26 -0.44 -10.67
N PHE A 89 12.20 -0.69 -11.43
CA PHE A 89 12.04 -1.93 -12.20
C PHE A 89 12.76 -1.81 -13.55
N TYR A 90 13.81 -2.60 -13.74
CA TYR A 90 14.49 -2.70 -15.02
C TYR A 90 13.96 -3.91 -15.81
N ARG A 91 13.45 -3.65 -17.02
CA ARG A 91 13.06 -4.70 -17.97
C ARG A 91 14.27 -5.36 -18.66
N LYS A 92 15.47 -4.79 -18.50
CA LYS A 92 16.74 -5.30 -19.03
C LYS A 92 17.60 -5.82 -17.87
N SER A 93 18.36 -6.88 -18.11
CA SER A 93 19.25 -7.49 -17.10
C SER A 93 20.38 -6.58 -16.60
N SER A 94 20.71 -5.50 -17.33
CA SER A 94 21.71 -4.51 -16.90
C SER A 94 21.37 -3.13 -17.47
N PRO A 95 20.93 -2.16 -16.64
CA PRO A 95 20.55 -0.83 -17.11
C PRO A 95 21.73 0.07 -17.51
N ASP A 96 22.97 -0.32 -17.17
CA ASP A 96 24.19 0.44 -17.45
C ASP A 96 25.00 -0.08 -18.65
N LYS A 97 24.42 -0.95 -19.49
CA LYS A 97 25.02 -1.30 -20.80
C LYS A 97 24.04 -0.94 -21.92
N PRO A 98 24.52 -0.28 -22.99
CA PRO A 98 23.68 0.19 -24.08
C PRO A 98 22.82 -0.93 -24.70
#